data_AF-A0A6L6QR26-F1
#
_entry.id   AF-A0A6L6QR26-F1
#
_cell.length_a   1.000
_cell.length_b   1.000
_cell.length_c   1.000
_cell.angle_alpha   90.00
_cell.angle_beta   90.00
_cell.angle_gamma   90.00
#
_symmetry.space_group_name_H-M   'P 1'
#
loop_
_entity.id
_entity.type
_entity.pdbx_description
1 polymer ?
#
loop_
_entity_poly.entity_id
_entity_poly.type
_entity_poly.pdbx_seq_one_letter_code
_entity_poly.pdbx_strand_id
1 'polypeptide(L)' 'MNPEVKYDRVGKFIYGATRHGGGVSDVYNWMADELRMERPIEGDEAAQASLLNEYLKKFQSDEQFSESHQRFLKMMEIR' A
#
# COMPACT_ATOMS: atom_id res chain seq x y z
N MET A 1 12.25 7.28 -7.78
CA MET A 1 10.86 7.25 -8.30
C MET A 1 10.37 8.68 -8.39
N ASN A 2 9.73 9.09 -9.50
CA ASN A 2 9.10 10.40 -9.60
C ASN A 2 7.99 10.52 -8.52
N PRO A 3 7.92 11.61 -7.74
CA PRO A 3 6.84 11.87 -6.80
C PRO A 3 5.43 11.63 -7.36
N GLU A 4 5.16 12.01 -8.61
CA GLU A 4 3.85 11.82 -9.25
C GLU A 4 3.45 10.35 -9.34
N VAL A 5 4.40 9.49 -9.75
CA VAL A 5 4.21 8.03 -9.83
C VAL A 5 3.98 7.45 -8.44
N LYS A 6 4.71 7.95 -7.43
CA LYS A 6 4.49 7.55 -6.04
C LYS A 6 3.07 7.89 -5.58
N TYR A 7 2.61 9.12 -5.82
CA TYR A 7 1.28 9.56 -5.41
C TYR A 7 0.17 8.81 -6.14
N ASP A 8 0.27 8.60 -7.45
CA ASP A 8 -0.69 7.81 -8.22
C ASP A 8 -0.81 6.37 -7.67
N ARG A 9 0.34 5.72 -7.44
CA ARG A 9 0.39 4.36 -6.90
C ARG A 9 -0.27 4.27 -5.52
N VAL A 10 0.02 5.20 -4.62
CA VAL A 10 -0.61 5.24 -3.29
C VAL A 10 -2.10 5.52 -3.38
N GLY A 11 -2.50 6.46 -4.25
CA GLY A 11 -3.89 6.80 -4.50
C GLY A 11 -4.72 5.59 -4.91
N LYS A 12 -4.18 4.70 -5.75
CA LYS A 12 -4.86 3.44 -6.15
C LYS A 12 -5.13 2.50 -4.99
N PHE A 13 -4.20 2.38 -4.04
CA PHE A 13 -4.39 1.57 -2.83
C PHE A 13 -5.43 2.19 -1.90
N ILE A 14 -5.33 3.50 -1.62
CA ILE A 14 -6.27 4.20 -0.75
C ILE A 14 -7.68 4.15 -1.34
N TYR A 15 -7.84 4.46 -2.63
CA TYR A 15 -9.13 4.39 -3.31
C TYR A 15 -9.71 2.97 -3.26
N GLY A 16 -8.87 1.96 -3.52
CA GLY A 16 -9.26 0.56 -3.43
C GLY A 16 -9.75 0.18 -2.03
N ALA A 17 -9.03 0.58 -0.98
CA ALA A 17 -9.40 0.35 0.41
C ALA A 17 -10.77 0.96 0.72
N THR A 18 -10.92 2.27 0.47
CA THR A 18 -12.15 3.02 0.76
C THR A 18 -13.36 2.46 0.01
N ARG A 19 -13.19 2.05 -1.25
CA ARG A 19 -14.26 1.46 -2.05
C ARG A 19 -14.82 0.16 -1.45
N HIS A 20 -14.00 -0.58 -0.71
CA HIS A 20 -14.36 -1.85 -0.07
C HIS A 20 -14.59 -1.69 1.45
N GLY A 21 -14.90 -0.46 1.91
CA GLY A 21 -15.18 -0.19 3.33
C GLY A 21 -13.96 -0.22 4.26
N GLY A 22 -12.74 -0.26 3.70
CA GLY A 22 -11.50 -0.12 4.44
C GLY A 22 -11.02 1.31 4.59
N GLY A 23 -9.88 1.46 5.26
CA GLY A 23 -9.22 2.73 5.53
C GLY A 23 -7.74 2.72 5.19
N VAL A 24 -7.08 3.85 5.44
CA VAL A 24 -5.66 4.03 5.19
C VAL A 24 -4.81 3.05 6.01
N SER A 25 -5.23 2.72 7.24
CA SER A 25 -4.56 1.73 8.08
C SER A 25 -4.50 0.33 7.45
N ASP A 26 -5.50 -0.06 6.66
CA ASP A 26 -5.49 -1.34 5.94
C ASP A 26 -4.44 -1.36 4.83
N VAL A 27 -4.21 -0.22 4.17
CA VAL A 27 -3.14 -0.07 3.16
C VAL A 27 -1.78 -0.26 3.81
N TYR A 28 -1.52 0.41 4.93
CA TYR A 28 -0.24 0.29 5.61
C TYR A 28 -0.02 -1.09 6.23
N ASN A 29 -1.06 -1.70 6.80
CA ASN A 29 -0.99 -3.08 7.30
C ASN A 29 -0.66 -4.06 6.17
N TRP A 30 -1.32 -3.93 5.01
CA TRP A 30 -1.00 -4.73 3.83
C TRP A 30 0.46 -4.55 3.38
N MET A 31 0.94 -3.32 3.33
CA MET A 31 2.32 -3.03 2.92
C MET A 31 3.34 -3.63 3.91
N ALA A 32 3.07 -3.55 5.21
CA ALA A 32 3.89 -4.15 6.25
C ALA A 32 3.91 -5.68 6.13
N ASP A 33 2.74 -6.31 5.96
CA ASP A 33 2.60 -7.75 5.81
C ASP A 33 3.36 -8.27 4.57
N GLU A 34 3.23 -7.59 3.42
CA GLU A 34 3.95 -7.94 2.19
C GLU A 34 5.48 -7.82 2.33
N LEU A 35 5.96 -6.88 3.16
CA LEU A 35 7.39 -6.71 3.45
C LEU A 35 7.86 -7.55 4.65
N ARG A 36 6.94 -8.25 5.34
CA ARG A 36 7.21 -8.95 6.61
C ARG A 36 7.83 -8.02 7.66
N MET A 37 7.35 -6.78 7.71
CA MET A 37 7.74 -5.76 8.67
C MET A 37 6.68 -5.58 9.75
N GLU A 38 7.05 -4.93 10.84
CA GLU A 38 6.09 -4.53 11.87
C GLU A 38 5.07 -3.53 11.30
N ARG A 39 3.81 -3.71 11.68
CA ARG A 39 2.73 -2.80 11.27
C ARG A 39 2.90 -1.45 11.97
N PRO A 40 2.81 -0.32 11.26
CA PRO A 40 2.99 0.98 11.87
C PRO A 40 1.81 1.31 12.79
N ILE A 41 2.09 2.03 13.87
CA ILE A 41 1.04 2.59 14.72
C ILE A 41 0.26 3.63 13.91
N GLU A 42 -1.07 3.66 14.08
CA GLU A 42 -1.91 4.66 13.45
C GLU A 42 -1.50 6.08 13.92
N GLY A 43 -1.29 6.98 12.96
CA GLY A 43 -0.81 8.33 13.23
C GLY A 43 0.72 8.48 13.32
N ASP A 44 1.50 7.40 13.28
CA ASP A 44 2.96 7.49 13.13
C ASP A 44 3.33 7.77 11.66
N GLU A 45 3.23 9.03 11.26
CA GLU A 45 3.49 9.47 9.89
C GLU A 45 4.91 9.14 9.42
N ALA A 46 5.89 9.15 10.32
CA ALA A 46 7.29 8.85 9.99
C ALA A 46 7.47 7.36 9.67
N ALA A 47 6.90 6.47 10.49
CA ALA A 47 6.92 5.03 10.23
C ALA A 47 6.14 4.68 8.95
N GLN A 48 4.96 5.29 8.76
CA GLN A 48 4.13 5.09 7.56
C GLN A 48 4.85 5.55 6.29
N ALA A 49 5.49 6.72 6.31
CA ALA A 49 6.25 7.24 5.18
C ALA A 49 7.47 6.35 4.86
N SER A 50 8.16 5.85 5.88
CA SER A 50 9.29 4.92 5.73
C SER A 50 8.83 3.61 5.10
N LEU A 51 7.79 2.97 5.66
CA LEU A 51 7.22 1.73 5.15
C LEU A 51 6.78 1.87 3.69
N LEU A 52 6.07 2.96 3.38
CA LEU A 52 5.61 3.23 2.02
C LEU A 52 6.78 3.33 1.03
N ASN A 53 7.86 4.01 1.42
CA ASN A 53 9.05 4.14 0.60
C ASN A 53 9.71 2.78 0.35
N GLU A 54 9.87 1.96 1.39
CA GLU A 54 10.43 0.60 1.25
C GLU A 54 9.54 -0.29 0.39
N TYR A 55 8.22 -0.22 0.56
CA TYR A 55 7.27 -1.01 -0.20
C TYR A 55 7.35 -0.69 -1.69
N LEU A 56 7.42 0.59 -2.04
CA LEU A 56 7.46 1.02 -3.44
C LEU A 56 8.79 0.71 -4.12
N LYS A 57 9.91 0.56 -3.39
CA LYS A 57 11.22 0.16 -3.94
C LYS A 57 11.21 -1.25 -4.53
N LYS A 58 10.29 -2.13 -4.10
CA LYS A 58 10.23 -3.52 -4.59
C LYS A 58 9.82 -3.63 -6.06
N PHE A 59 9.15 -2.62 -6.60
CA PHE A 59 8.57 -2.67 -7.94
C PHE A 59 9.53 -2.13 -8.99
N GLN A 60 9.98 -3.03 -9.87
CA GLN A 60 10.82 -2.70 -11.02
C GLN A 60 9.99 -2.37 -12.27
N SER A 61 8.70 -2.76 -12.28
CA SER A 61 7.77 -2.49 -13.39
C SER A 61 6.37 -2.14 -12.89
N ASP A 62 5.57 -1.55 -13.79
CA ASP A 62 4.14 -1.28 -13.51
C ASP A 62 3.31 -2.56 -13.43
N GLU A 63 3.74 -3.63 -14.09
CA GLU A 63 3.09 -4.94 -14.02
C GLU A 63 3.20 -5.56 -12.63
N GLN A 64 4.41 -5.58 -12.05
CA GLN A 64 4.62 -6.04 -10.67
C GLN A 64 3.80 -5.23 -9.65
N PHE A 65 3.71 -3.92 -9.87
CA PHE A 65 2.85 -3.07 -9.05
C PHE A 65 1.38 -3.44 -9.20
N SER A 66 0.91 -3.63 -10.44
CA SER A 66 -0.48 -3.95 -10.76
C SER A 66 -0.91 -5.30 -10.18
N GLU A 67 -0.07 -6.32 -10.26
CA GLU A 67 -0.30 -7.61 -9.61
C GLU A 67 -0.43 -7.48 -8.09
N SER A 68 0.43 -6.68 -7.47
CA SER A 68 0.39 -6.44 -6.03
C SER A 68 -0.87 -5.68 -5.61
N HIS A 69 -1.32 -4.73 -6.42
CA HIS A 69 -2.58 -4.02 -6.22
C HIS A 69 -3.78 -4.95 -6.37
N GLN A 70 -3.79 -5.86 -7.35
CA GLN A 70 -4.85 -6.86 -7.51
C GLN A 70 -4.93 -7.82 -6.31
N ARG A 71 -3.79 -8.26 -5.76
CA ARG A 71 -3.79 -9.09 -4.53
C ARG A 71 -4.39 -8.35 -3.34
N PHE A 72 -4.05 -7.07 -3.20
CA PHE A 72 -4.64 -6.22 -2.17
C PHE A 72 -6.16 -6.10 -2.32
N LEU A 73 -6.66 -5.84 -3.54
CA LEU A 73 -8.10 -5.74 -3.78
C LEU A 73 -8.83 -7.06 -3.44
N LYS A 74 -8.28 -8.20 -3.83
CA LYS A 74 -8.84 -9.52 -3.45
C LYS A 74 -8.90 -9.72 -1.95
N MET A 75 -7.89 -9.28 -1.21
CA MET A 75 -7.91 -9.33 0.25
C MET A 75 -9.03 -8.45 0.81
N MET A 76 -9.21 -7.24 0.27
CA MET A 76 -10.27 -6.32 0.69
C MET A 76 -11.69 -6.83 0.39
N GLU A 77 -11.88 -7.62 -0.67
CA GLU A 77 -13.18 -8.25 -1.02
C GLU A 77 -13.60 -9.37 -0.07
N ILE A 78 -12.64 -10.03 0.60
CA ILE A 78 -12.89 -11.17 1.51
C ILE A 78 -13.21 -10.69 2.94
N ARG A 79 -13.15 -9.37 3.19
CA ARG A 79 -13.26 -8.76 4.51
C ARG A 79 -14.69 -8.76 5.07
#